data_AF-A0A968T4M5-F1
#
_entry.id   AF-A0A968T4M5-F1
#
_cell.length_a   1.000
_cell.length_b   1.000
_cell.length_c   1.000
_cell.angle_alpha   90.00
_cell.angle_beta   90.00
_cell.angle_gamma   90.00
#
_symmetry.space_group_name_H-M   'P 1'
#
loop_
_entity.id
_entity.type
_entity.pdbx_description
1 polymer ?
#
loop_
_entity_poly.entity_id
_entity_poly.type
_entity_poly.pdbx_seq_one_letter_code
_entity_poly.pdbx_strand_id
1 'polypeptide(L)'
;MRTVFWNQLAKKDYLDNIDYLLRRWSEKQAQEFIDEVDEIIFILEKGNIEFQETNYENVKRCVLREQITLFYRKISENEIELLRFWNNYKDDQDLSF
;
A
#
# COMPACT_ATOMS: atom_id res chain seq x y z
N MET A 1 2.68 -9.17 17.12
CA MET A 1 3.61 -8.62 16.11
C MET A 1 3.44 -9.48 14.87
N ARG A 2 3.22 -8.85 13.71
CA ARG A 2 2.94 -9.51 12.45
C ARG A 2 4.12 -9.36 11.51
N THR A 3 4.30 -10.33 10.63
CA THR A 3 5.24 -10.29 9.52
C THR A 3 4.53 -9.70 8.29
N VAL A 4 5.17 -8.73 7.65
CA VAL A 4 4.65 -8.08 6.44
C VAL A 4 5.40 -8.59 5.22
N PHE A 5 4.67 -9.19 4.28
CA PHE A 5 5.20 -9.63 3.00
C PHE A 5 4.75 -8.71 1.88
N TRP A 6 5.60 -8.56 0.87
CA TRP A 6 5.29 -7.77 -0.31
C TRP A 6 5.27 -8.71 -1.51
N ASN A 7 4.13 -8.79 -2.20
CA ASN A 7 4.09 -9.50 -3.47
C ASN A 7 4.86 -8.71 -4.56
N GLN A 8 5.00 -9.31 -5.74
CA GLN A 8 5.74 -8.67 -6.83
C GLN A 8 5.06 -7.40 -7.36
N LEU A 9 3.73 -7.36 -7.37
CA LEU A 9 2.96 -6.21 -7.85
C LEU A 9 3.08 -5.02 -6.91
N ALA A 10 2.98 -5.22 -5.60
CA ALA A 10 3.16 -4.20 -4.58
C ALA A 10 4.56 -3.58 -4.65
N LYS A 11 5.62 -4.39 -4.81
CA LYS A 11 6.98 -3.88 -4.98
C LYS A 11 7.11 -3.01 -6.22
N LYS A 12 6.52 -3.45 -7.34
CA LYS A 12 6.51 -2.70 -8.59
C LYS A 12 5.74 -1.39 -8.43
N ASP A 13 4.52 -1.42 -7.91
CA ASP A 13 3.68 -0.24 -7.71
C ASP A 13 4.37 0.79 -6.80
N TYR A 14 5.02 0.33 -5.74
CA TYR A 14 5.76 1.22 -4.84
C TYR A 14 6.89 1.96 -5.55
N LEU A 15 7.72 1.25 -6.32
CA LEU A 15 8.79 1.85 -7.10
C LEU A 15 8.25 2.77 -8.21
N ASP A 16 7.17 2.36 -8.89
CA ASP A 16 6.52 3.16 -9.94
C ASP A 16 5.95 4.47 -9.36
N ASN A 17 5.37 4.43 -8.15
CA ASN A 17 4.89 5.65 -7.47
C ASN A 17 6.04 6.58 -7.08
N ILE A 18 7.15 6.04 -6.56
CA ILE A 18 8.35 6.84 -6.23
C ILE A 18 8.91 7.49 -7.50
N ASP A 19 9.13 6.72 -8.57
CA ASP A 19 9.64 7.22 -9.84
C ASP A 19 8.70 8.28 -10.44
N TYR A 20 7.39 8.08 -10.35
CA TYR A 20 6.41 9.07 -10.78
C TYR A 20 6.50 10.38 -9.98
N LEU A 21 6.59 10.30 -8.65
CA LEU A 21 6.75 11.47 -7.78
C LEU A 21 8.07 12.19 -8.07
N LEU A 22 9.17 11.48 -8.26
CA LEU A 22 10.45 12.10 -8.61
C LEU A 22 10.43 12.80 -9.98
N ARG A 23 9.70 12.25 -10.96
CA ARG A 23 9.63 12.81 -12.33
C ARG A 23 8.66 13.97 -12.47
N ARG A 24 7.53 13.93 -11.77
CA ARG A 24 6.42 14.90 -11.93
C ARG A 24 6.34 15.93 -10.81
N TRP A 25 6.96 15.62 -9.68
CA TRP A 25 6.86 16.37 -8.45
C TRP A 25 8.26 16.65 -7.91
N SER A 26 8.48 16.48 -6.60
CA SER A 26 9.76 16.78 -5.94
C SER A 26 10.28 15.58 -5.14
N GLU A 27 11.59 15.57 -4.90
CA GLU A 27 12.24 14.62 -3.97
C GLU A 27 11.56 14.62 -2.60
N LYS A 28 11.14 15.80 -2.12
CA LYS A 28 10.39 15.93 -0.87
C LYS A 28 9.10 15.10 -0.87
N GLN A 29 8.31 15.20 -1.95
CA GLN A 29 7.04 14.47 -2.03
C GLN A 29 7.23 12.96 -2.17
N ALA A 30 8.31 12.54 -2.84
CA ALA A 30 8.71 11.14 -2.90
C ALA A 30 9.14 10.62 -1.51
N GLN A 31 9.93 11.39 -0.77
CA GLN A 31 10.34 11.05 0.58
C GLN A 31 9.15 10.95 1.53
N GLU A 32 8.24 11.93 1.52
CA GLU A 32 7.06 11.88 2.37
C GLU A 32 6.18 10.66 2.06
N PHE A 33 6.12 10.20 0.80
CA PHE A 33 5.41 8.96 0.45
C PHE A 33 6.10 7.73 1.04
N ILE A 34 7.43 7.68 0.98
CA ILE A 34 8.22 6.59 1.59
C ILE A 34 7.96 6.54 3.10
N ASP A 35 8.00 7.70 3.77
CA ASP A 35 7.79 7.81 5.21
C ASP A 35 6.38 7.34 5.63
N GLU A 36 5.34 7.69 4.86
CA GLU A 36 3.97 7.21 5.11
C GLU A 36 3.82 5.70 4.94
N VAL A 37 4.48 5.12 3.92
CA VAL A 37 4.47 3.67 3.71
C VAL A 37 5.15 2.97 4.88
N ASP A 38 6.28 3.48 5.36
CA ASP A 38 6.99 2.92 6.52
C ASP A 38 6.14 3.01 7.80
N GLU A 39 5.43 4.12 8.02
CA GLU A 39 4.51 4.27 9.15
C GLU A 39 3.37 3.25 9.11
N ILE A 40 2.75 3.06 7.93
CA ILE A 40 1.67 2.07 7.77
C ILE A 40 2.20 0.65 7.99
N ILE A 41 3.38 0.32 7.48
CA ILE A 41 3.99 -1.00 7.72
C ILE A 41 4.23 -1.21 9.20
N PHE A 42 4.75 -0.21 9.91
CA PHE A 42 4.95 -0.30 11.35
C PHE A 42 3.63 -0.55 12.10
N ILE A 43 2.54 0.15 11.73
CA ILE A 43 1.22 -0.07 12.33
C ILE A 43 0.73 -1.50 12.08
N LEU A 44 0.87 -1.96 10.83
CA LEU A 44 0.49 -3.30 10.41
C LEU A 44 1.30 -4.40 11.13
N GLU A 45 2.61 -4.19 11.33
CA GLU A 45 3.48 -5.07 12.11
C GLU A 45 3.10 -5.12 13.59
N LYS A 46 2.60 -4.02 14.17
CA LYS A 46 2.06 -4.08 15.53
C LYS A 46 0.79 -4.91 15.59
N GLY A 47 -0.05 -4.83 14.55
CA GLY A 47 -1.30 -5.59 14.45
C GLY A 47 -2.39 -5.10 15.41
N ASN A 48 -2.27 -3.86 15.88
CA ASN A 48 -3.21 -3.24 16.80
C ASN A 48 -4.40 -2.58 16.08
N ILE A 49 -4.25 -2.31 14.78
CA ILE A 49 -5.24 -1.60 13.97
C ILE A 49 -5.51 -2.44 12.72
N GLU A 50 -6.79 -2.60 12.42
CA GLU A 50 -7.29 -3.13 11.15
C GLU A 50 -7.86 -1.96 10.35
N PHE A 51 -7.43 -1.85 9.09
CA PHE A 51 -7.93 -0.81 8.18
C PHE A 51 -9.27 -1.20 7.53
N GLN A 52 -9.79 -0.35 6.64
CA GLN A 52 -11.11 -0.50 6.04
C GLN A 52 -11.23 -1.79 5.24
N GLU A 53 -12.32 -2.52 5.43
CA GLU A 53 -12.68 -3.67 4.59
C GLU A 53 -12.97 -3.22 3.15
N THR A 54 -12.77 -4.12 2.20
CA THR A 54 -13.15 -3.92 0.81
C THR A 54 -14.26 -4.88 0.41
N ASN A 55 -14.75 -4.77 -0.83
CA ASN A 55 -15.71 -5.74 -1.38
C ASN A 55 -15.06 -7.10 -1.72
N TYR A 56 -13.74 -7.21 -1.61
CA TYR A 56 -12.99 -8.44 -1.83
C TYR A 56 -12.74 -9.15 -0.51
N GLU A 57 -12.96 -10.46 -0.50
CA GLU A 57 -12.82 -11.28 0.71
C GLU A 57 -11.38 -11.22 1.25
N ASN A 58 -11.25 -10.94 2.56
CA ASN A 58 -9.97 -10.84 3.28
C ASN A 58 -9.01 -9.75 2.78
N VAL A 59 -9.48 -8.85 1.91
CA VAL A 59 -8.70 -7.70 1.43
C VAL A 59 -9.17 -6.44 2.13
N LYS A 60 -8.21 -5.72 2.68
CA LYS A 60 -8.38 -4.45 3.36
C LYS A 60 -7.63 -3.38 2.61
N ARG A 61 -8.08 -2.14 2.78
CA ARG A 61 -7.46 -0.96 2.18
C ARG A 61 -7.10 0.09 3.22
N CYS A 62 -5.96 0.73 3.01
CA CYS A 62 -5.52 1.91 3.72
C CYS A 62 -5.28 3.03 2.71
N VAL A 63 -5.95 4.15 2.87
CA VAL A 63 -5.69 5.34 2.05
C VAL A 63 -4.45 6.03 2.64
N LEU A 64 -3.34 5.97 1.91
CA LEU A 64 -2.09 6.66 2.29
C LEU A 64 -2.26 8.16 2.02
N ARG A 65 -2.72 8.47 0.80
CA ARG A 65 -3.03 9.82 0.32
C ARG A 65 -4.27 9.77 -0.55
N GLU A 66 -4.85 10.93 -0.85
CA GLU A 66 -5.94 11.03 -1.84
C GLU A 66 -5.61 10.32 -3.16
N GLN A 67 -4.33 10.27 -3.52
CA GLN A 67 -3.84 9.69 -4.76
C GLN A 67 -3.40 8.23 -4.66
N ILE A 68 -3.15 7.70 -3.46
CA ILE A 68 -2.54 6.36 -3.31
C ILE A 68 -3.25 5.57 -2.22
N THR A 69 -3.74 4.39 -2.59
CA THR A 69 -4.39 3.43 -1.70
C THR A 69 -3.57 2.15 -1.63
N LEU A 70 -3.17 1.77 -0.42
CA LEU A 70 -2.59 0.45 -0.15
C LEU A 70 -3.71 -0.58 -0.03
N PHE A 71 -3.61 -1.67 -0.78
CA PHE A 71 -4.40 -2.88 -0.58
C PHE A 71 -3.52 -3.97 0.02
N TYR A 72 -4.02 -4.65 1.05
CA TYR A 72 -3.33 -5.77 1.67
C TYR A 72 -4.35 -6.84 2.07
N ARG A 73 -3.88 -8.06 2.29
CA ARG A 73 -4.69 -9.14 2.84
C ARG A 73 -4.04 -9.78 4.05
N LYS A 74 -4.89 -10.34 4.92
CA LYS A 74 -4.44 -11.16 6.05
C LYS A 74 -4.26 -12.60 5.56
N ILE A 75 -3.04 -13.14 5.69
CA ILE A 75 -2.74 -14.54 5.34
C ILE A 75 -2.97 -15.44 6.56
N SER A 76 -2.58 -14.96 7.73
CA SER A 76 -2.80 -15.63 9.02
C SER A 76 -2.89 -14.59 10.15
N GLU A 77 -3.09 -15.02 11.39
CA GLU A 77 -3.12 -14.09 12.55
C GLU A 77 -1.86 -13.24 12.69
N ASN A 78 -0.72 -13.76 12.24
CA ASN A 78 0.59 -13.12 12.38
C ASN A 78 1.21 -12.73 11.04
N GLU A 79 0.50 -12.86 9.92
CA GLU A 79 1.07 -12.60 8.60
C GLU A 79 0.10 -11.83 7.73
N ILE A 80 0.64 -10.81 7.08
CA ILE A 80 -0.09 -10.03 6.08
C ILE A 80 0.72 -9.94 4.79
N GLU A 81 0.03 -9.77 3.69
CA GLU A 81 0.62 -9.57 2.38
C GLU A 81 0.12 -8.25 1.78
N LEU A 82 1.04 -7.36 1.44
CA LEU A 82 0.77 -6.17 0.66
C LEU A 82 0.55 -6.59 -0.80
N LEU A 83 -0.60 -6.19 -1.35
CA LEU A 83 -1.06 -6.60 -2.66
C LEU A 83 -0.74 -5.57 -3.74
N ARG A 84 -1.12 -4.30 -3.50
CA ARG A 84 -1.03 -3.20 -4.47
C ARG A 84 -0.87 -1.85 -3.78
N PHE A 85 -0.05 -0.97 -4.35
CA PHE A 85 -0.07 0.47 -4.04
C PHE A 85 -0.79 1.19 -5.19
N TRP A 86 -2.11 1.18 -5.15
CA TRP A 86 -2.93 1.66 -6.23
C TRP A 86 -2.88 3.18 -6.32
N ASN A 87 -2.47 3.68 -7.49
CA ASN A 87 -2.55 5.11 -7.79
C ASN A 87 -3.97 5.42 -8.30
N ASN A 88 -4.73 6.18 -7.53
CA ASN A 88 -6.15 6.48 -7.77
C ASN A 88 -6.39 7.32 -9.04
N TYR A 89 -5.35 7.86 -9.68
CA TYR A 89 -5.46 8.52 -10.98
C TYR A 89 -5.26 7.60 -12.19
N LYS A 90 -4.85 6.34 -11.98
CA LYS A 90 -4.91 5.34 -13.04
C LYS A 90 -6.37 4.93 -13.21
N ASP A 91 -6.86 5.01 -14.45
CA ASP A 91 -8.23 4.68 -14.86
C ASP A 91 -8.69 3.35 -14.21
N ASP A 92 -9.87 3.37 -13.59
CA ASP A 92 -10.41 2.38 -12.63
C ASP A 92 -10.64 0.96 -13.20
N GLN A 93 -10.20 0.68 -14.43
CA GLN A 93 -10.53 -0.53 -15.18
C GLN A 93 -9.56 -1.71 -14.98
N ASP A 94 -8.45 -1.53 -14.23
CA ASP A 94 -7.33 -2.50 -14.24
C ASP A 94 -6.84 -2.96 -12.83
N LEU A 95 -7.65 -2.74 -11.77
CA LEU A 95 -7.31 -3.22 -10.44
C LEU A 95 -7.51 -4.74 -10.34
N SER A 96 -6.40 -5.47 -10.30
CA SER A 96 -6.32 -6.92 -10.07
C SER A 96 -5.34 -7.24 -8.95
N PHE A 97 -5.61 -8.31 -8.20
CA PHE A 97 -4.84 -8.73 -7.02
C PHE A 97 -4.14 -10.06 -7.26
#